data_AF-C9RFJ8-F1
#
_entry.id   AF-C9RFJ8-F1
#
_cell.length_a   1.000
_cell.length_b   1.000
_cell.length_c   1.000
_cell.angle_alpha   90.00
_cell.angle_beta   90.00
_cell.angle_gamma   90.00
#
_symmetry.space_group_name_H-M   'P 1'
#
loop_
_entity.id
_entity.type
_entity.pdbx_description
1 polymer ?
#
loop_
_entity_poly.entity_id
_entity_poly.type
_entity_poly.pdbx_seq_one_letter_code
_entity_poly.pdbx_strand_id
1 'polypeptide(L)'
;MIEIKKPLKEIIKNIDGEEYYINEIAKKITPISYKLIYIDETKCVRCNLCYKECPVNAIEKAKVKNPAKIIEDKCVKCEICAQTCPVGAIYVIEGEAEVKDEEVHYLIKEKPVPHRKIRLKSYQLDEEKCIKCGICARFCPTNAIKVVRRKSIEVNLDLCMGCGACESVCPKKCIKVENEIGDVIRTRDIDVNKNLCVGCFVCIEECPVNAIDQDGDKVKINKEKCILCGRCVDVCPTNAIKMWDIH
;
A
#
# COMPACT_ATOMS: atom_id res chain seq x y z
N MET A 1 15.97 -7.93 -6.86
CA MET A 1 16.89 -7.09 -6.07
C MET A 1 17.72 -6.30 -7.07
N ILE A 2 17.73 -4.97 -6.93
CA ILE A 2 18.46 -4.05 -7.80
C ILE A 2 19.48 -3.34 -6.90
N GLU A 3 20.73 -3.31 -7.32
CA GLU A 3 21.78 -2.52 -6.68
C GLU A 3 22.12 -1.35 -7.60
N ILE A 4 22.06 -0.13 -7.06
CA ILE A 4 22.46 1.08 -7.76
C ILE A 4 23.63 1.69 -6.98
N LYS A 5 24.74 1.93 -7.69
CA LYS A 5 25.92 2.58 -7.12
C LYS A 5 26.00 4.00 -7.66
N LYS A 6 26.20 4.96 -6.77
CA LYS A 6 26.47 6.36 -7.13
C LYS A 6 27.72 6.85 -6.42
N PRO A 7 28.63 7.56 -7.12
CA PRO A 7 29.79 8.15 -6.46
C PRO A 7 29.35 9.13 -5.37
N LEU A 8 29.91 9.01 -4.17
CA LEU A 8 29.59 9.89 -3.04
C LEU A 8 29.89 11.37 -3.38
N LYS A 9 30.97 11.60 -4.16
CA LYS A 9 31.36 12.92 -4.67
C LYS A 9 30.27 13.60 -5.51
N GLU A 10 29.40 12.86 -6.19
CA GLU A 10 28.28 13.46 -6.94
C GLU A 10 27.15 13.94 -6.03
N ILE A 11 26.96 13.28 -4.89
CA ILE A 11 25.92 13.62 -3.92
C ILE A 11 26.36 14.82 -3.09
N ILE A 12 27.61 14.80 -2.61
CA ILE A 12 28.19 15.84 -1.75
C ILE A 12 28.29 17.20 -2.44
N LYS A 13 28.48 17.25 -3.76
CA LYS A 13 28.53 18.51 -4.54
C LYS A 13 27.33 19.43 -4.36
N ASN A 14 26.19 18.90 -3.92
CA ASN A 14 24.96 19.66 -3.73
C ASN A 14 24.71 20.03 -2.25
N ILE A 15 25.69 19.82 -1.37
CA ILE A 15 25.61 20.11 0.06
C ILE A 15 26.50 21.32 0.36
N ASP A 16 25.93 22.33 1.01
CA ASP A 16 26.69 23.48 1.50
C ASP A 16 27.59 23.05 2.67
N GLY A 17 28.91 23.24 2.53
CA GLY A 17 29.89 22.95 3.58
C GLY A 17 31.29 22.68 3.04
N GLU A 18 32.26 22.61 3.95
CA GLU A 18 33.62 22.21 3.60
C GLU A 18 33.66 20.71 3.26
N GLU A 19 34.15 20.37 2.07
CA GLU A 19 34.17 19.02 1.50
C GLU A 19 34.80 17.97 2.43
N TYR A 20 35.82 18.34 3.20
CA TYR A 20 36.46 17.49 4.20
C TYR A 20 35.46 17.03 5.27
N TYR A 21 34.69 17.96 5.85
CA TYR A 21 33.72 17.63 6.89
C TYR A 21 32.57 16.81 6.34
N ILE A 22 32.12 17.09 5.11
CA ILE A 22 31.04 16.32 4.48
C ILE A 22 31.48 14.86 4.24
N ASN A 23 32.72 14.65 3.79
CA ASN A 23 33.28 13.31 3.62
C ASN A 23 33.40 12.55 4.96
N GLU A 24 33.82 13.23 6.03
CA GLU A 24 33.92 12.62 7.36
C GLU A 24 32.54 12.30 7.97
N ILE A 25 31.52 13.11 7.68
CA ILE A 25 30.13 12.84 8.09
C ILE A 25 29.57 11.67 7.30
N ALA A 26 29.79 11.62 5.98
CA ALA A 26 29.28 10.57 5.11
C ALA A 26 29.76 9.17 5.54
N LYS A 27 31.01 9.05 6.00
CA LYS A 27 31.56 7.78 6.55
C LYS A 27 30.89 7.32 7.85
N LYS A 28 30.22 8.23 8.57
CA LYS A 28 29.52 7.96 9.84
C LYS A 28 28.02 7.73 9.64
N ILE A 29 27.51 7.84 8.41
CA ILE A 29 26.10 7.59 8.11
C ILE A 29 25.81 6.11 8.29
N THR A 30 24.93 5.79 9.23
CA THR A 30 24.39 4.44 9.38
C THR A 30 23.46 4.11 8.22
N PRO A 31 23.33 2.82 7.83
CA PRO A 31 22.41 2.42 6.78
C PRO A 31 21.00 2.95 7.01
N ILE A 32 20.42 3.55 5.96
CA ILE A 32 19.07 4.09 5.99
C ILE A 32 18.15 3.09 5.30
N SER A 33 17.21 2.51 6.04
CA SER A 33 16.16 1.68 5.47
C SER A 33 14.89 2.50 5.22
N TYR A 34 14.25 2.27 4.08
CA TYR A 34 12.96 2.88 3.75
C TYR A 34 12.02 1.88 3.09
N LYS A 35 10.72 2.14 3.23
CA LYS A 35 9.65 1.40 2.57
C LYS A 35 8.85 2.34 1.67
N LEU A 36 8.47 1.87 0.50
CA LEU A 36 7.65 2.58 -0.48
C LEU A 36 6.51 1.66 -0.94
N ILE A 37 5.36 2.26 -1.25
CA ILE A 37 4.28 1.58 -1.93
C ILE A 37 4.11 2.28 -3.28
N TYR A 38 4.05 1.52 -4.36
CA TYR A 38 3.96 2.04 -5.72
C TYR A 38 2.79 1.40 -6.46
N ILE A 39 2.00 2.19 -7.19
CA ILE A 39 0.92 1.71 -8.06
C ILE A 39 1.36 1.79 -9.51
N ASP A 40 1.41 0.65 -10.19
CA ASP A 40 1.64 0.55 -11.62
C ASP A 40 0.36 0.90 -12.39
N GLU A 41 0.39 2.09 -12.97
CA GLU A 41 -0.69 2.68 -13.75
C GLU A 41 -1.12 1.84 -14.95
N THR A 42 -0.20 1.03 -15.50
CA THR A 42 -0.43 0.17 -16.66
C THR A 42 -1.22 -1.09 -16.30
N LYS A 43 -1.02 -1.61 -15.08
CA LYS A 43 -1.71 -2.81 -14.56
C LYS A 43 -3.02 -2.51 -13.86
N CYS A 44 -3.20 -1.30 -13.33
CA CYS A 44 -4.41 -0.93 -12.58
C CYS A 44 -5.69 -1.21 -13.40
N VAL A 45 -6.74 -1.80 -12.81
CA VAL A 45 -8.02 -2.02 -13.55
C VAL A 45 -9.14 -1.07 -13.13
N ARG A 46 -8.79 -0.04 -12.35
CA ARG A 46 -9.73 1.01 -11.90
C ARG A 46 -10.87 0.45 -11.03
N CYS A 47 -10.64 -0.67 -10.35
CA CYS A 47 -11.61 -1.31 -9.46
C CYS A 47 -11.91 -0.54 -8.18
N ASN A 48 -11.01 0.33 -7.75
CA ASN A 48 -11.12 1.11 -6.52
C ASN A 48 -11.20 0.30 -5.22
N LEU A 49 -10.82 -0.98 -5.21
CA LEU A 49 -10.73 -1.76 -3.97
C LEU A 49 -9.67 -1.19 -3.02
N CYS A 50 -8.48 -0.85 -3.53
CA CYS A 50 -7.43 -0.21 -2.72
C CYS A 50 -7.88 1.13 -2.13
N TYR A 51 -8.65 1.92 -2.87
CA TYR A 51 -9.24 3.17 -2.39
C TYR A 51 -10.20 2.93 -1.23
N LYS A 52 -11.09 1.93 -1.36
CA LYS A 52 -12.08 1.58 -0.33
C LYS A 52 -11.44 1.00 0.94
N GLU A 53 -10.41 0.17 0.78
CA GLU A 53 -9.75 -0.53 1.90
C GLU A 53 -8.63 0.28 2.58
N CYS A 54 -8.34 1.50 2.13
CA CYS A 54 -7.25 2.30 2.69
C CYS A 54 -7.66 2.95 4.04
N PRO A 55 -7.09 2.54 5.19
CA PRO A 55 -7.53 3.01 6.51
C PRO A 55 -7.24 4.49 6.77
N VAL A 56 -6.30 5.08 6.03
CA VAL A 56 -5.82 6.46 6.20
C VAL A 56 -6.17 7.38 5.04
N ASN A 57 -7.06 6.94 4.13
CA ASN A 57 -7.48 7.72 2.96
C ASN A 57 -6.30 8.27 2.11
N ALA A 58 -5.22 7.50 2.00
CA ALA A 58 -4.01 7.84 1.26
C ALA A 58 -4.05 7.41 -0.22
N ILE A 59 -5.22 7.06 -0.76
CA ILE A 59 -5.38 6.64 -2.15
C ILE A 59 -6.38 7.57 -2.83
N GLU A 60 -6.01 8.07 -4.01
CA GLU A 60 -6.92 8.75 -4.91
C GLU A 60 -7.79 7.76 -5.67
N LYS A 61 -9.09 8.05 -5.76
CA LYS A 61 -10.04 7.21 -6.48
C LYS A 61 -9.74 7.20 -7.98
N ALA A 62 -9.53 6.01 -8.53
CA ALA A 62 -9.38 5.78 -9.95
C ALA A 62 -10.65 6.17 -10.73
N LYS A 63 -10.44 6.74 -11.92
CA LYS A 63 -11.46 7.11 -12.90
C LYS A 63 -11.16 6.39 -14.22
N VAL A 64 -12.08 6.46 -15.18
CA VAL A 64 -11.89 5.85 -16.51
C VAL A 64 -10.56 6.28 -17.17
N LYS A 65 -10.20 7.56 -17.04
CA LYS A 65 -8.98 8.13 -17.62
C LYS A 65 -7.74 8.05 -16.70
N ASN A 66 -7.95 8.02 -15.39
CA ASN A 66 -6.87 8.17 -14.41
C ASN A 66 -6.82 6.94 -13.50
N PRO A 67 -5.68 6.24 -13.40
CA PRO A 67 -5.52 5.13 -12.44
C PRO A 67 -5.55 5.66 -10.98
N ALA A 68 -5.61 4.73 -10.02
CA ALA A 68 -5.46 5.08 -8.61
C ALA A 68 -4.03 5.58 -8.35
N LYS A 69 -3.88 6.54 -7.44
CA LYS A 69 -2.58 7.11 -7.05
C LYS A 69 -2.47 7.17 -5.54
N ILE A 70 -1.25 7.14 -5.02
CA ILE A 70 -0.98 7.29 -3.59
C ILE A 70 -0.79 8.77 -3.29
N ILE A 71 -1.38 9.21 -2.17
CA ILE A 71 -1.14 10.51 -1.56
C ILE A 71 -0.02 10.29 -0.54
N GLU A 72 1.23 10.58 -0.94
CA GLU A 72 2.44 10.21 -0.19
C GLU A 72 2.41 10.70 1.26
N ASP A 73 2.00 11.95 1.49
CA ASP A 73 1.95 12.58 2.82
C ASP A 73 0.99 11.88 3.79
N LYS A 74 0.01 11.13 3.28
CA LYS A 74 -0.96 10.37 4.09
C LYS A 74 -0.60 8.89 4.21
N CYS A 75 0.27 8.37 3.35
CA CYS A 75 0.55 6.96 3.27
C CYS A 75 1.36 6.49 4.48
N VAL A 76 0.76 5.63 5.31
CA VAL A 76 1.43 5.01 6.47
C VAL A 76 2.04 3.63 6.14
N LYS A 77 2.11 3.27 4.86
CA LYS A 77 2.84 2.08 4.37
C LYS A 77 2.38 0.75 5.01
N CYS A 78 1.09 0.62 5.31
CA CYS A 78 0.50 -0.56 5.98
C CYS A 78 0.26 -1.78 5.09
N GLU A 79 0.59 -1.70 3.79
CA GLU A 79 0.54 -2.82 2.82
C GLU A 79 -0.88 -3.36 2.48
N ILE A 80 -1.95 -2.91 3.16
CA ILE A 80 -3.34 -3.37 2.94
C ILE A 80 -3.78 -3.24 1.47
N CYS A 81 -3.41 -2.14 0.81
CA CYS A 81 -3.73 -1.92 -0.59
C CYS A 81 -3.08 -2.95 -1.52
N ALA A 82 -1.83 -3.34 -1.23
CA ALA A 82 -1.11 -4.37 -1.97
C ALA A 82 -1.77 -5.75 -1.77
N GLN A 83 -2.10 -6.10 -0.53
CA GLN A 83 -2.84 -7.34 -0.24
C GLN A 83 -4.20 -7.41 -0.96
N THR A 84 -4.87 -6.27 -1.06
CA THR A 84 -6.22 -6.15 -1.64
C THR A 84 -6.21 -6.12 -3.17
N CYS A 85 -5.11 -5.71 -3.80
CA CYS A 85 -5.07 -5.52 -5.25
C CYS A 85 -5.27 -6.85 -5.99
N PRO A 86 -6.38 -7.07 -6.71
CA PRO A 86 -6.69 -8.35 -7.34
C PRO A 86 -5.80 -8.67 -8.54
N VAL A 87 -4.98 -7.70 -8.96
CA VAL A 87 -4.43 -7.63 -10.31
C VAL A 87 -2.91 -7.43 -10.30
N GLY A 88 -2.31 -7.44 -9.09
CA GLY A 88 -0.86 -7.29 -8.92
C GLY A 88 -0.32 -5.93 -9.40
N ALA A 89 -1.14 -4.88 -9.33
CA ALA A 89 -0.75 -3.53 -9.76
C ALA A 89 -0.08 -2.70 -8.66
N ILE A 90 0.03 -3.20 -7.43
CA ILE A 90 0.55 -2.45 -6.29
C ILE A 90 1.76 -3.21 -5.72
N TYR A 91 2.91 -2.55 -5.73
CA TYR A 91 4.19 -3.09 -5.28
C TYR A 91 4.57 -2.50 -3.93
N VAL A 92 5.16 -3.32 -3.07
CA VAL A 92 5.82 -2.87 -1.85
C VAL A 92 7.32 -3.01 -2.06
N ILE A 93 8.03 -1.90 -1.92
CA ILE A 93 9.46 -1.82 -2.19
C ILE A 93 10.16 -1.49 -0.88
N GLU A 94 11.17 -2.28 -0.53
CA GLU A 94 12.09 -2.00 0.57
C GLU A 94 13.42 -1.58 -0.03
N GLY A 95 13.98 -0.50 0.52
CA GLY A 95 15.25 0.05 0.10
C GLY A 95 16.18 0.25 1.29
N GLU A 96 17.45 -0.01 1.07
CA GLU A 96 18.54 0.28 2.00
C GLU A 96 19.57 1.15 1.27
N ALA A 97 20.07 2.18 1.94
CA ALA A 97 21.14 3.02 1.44
C ALA A 97 22.30 2.99 2.43
N GLU A 98 23.49 2.64 1.95
CA GLU A 98 24.71 2.61 2.75
C GLU A 98 25.88 3.26 1.99
N VAL A 99 26.83 3.84 2.73
CA VAL A 99 28.07 4.39 2.16
C VAL A 99 29.17 3.35 2.30
N LYS A 100 29.76 2.94 1.18
CA LYS A 100 30.89 2.00 1.11
C LYS A 100 31.89 2.50 0.07
N ASP A 101 33.17 2.51 0.41
CA ASP A 101 34.26 2.76 -0.54
C ASP A 101 34.09 4.02 -1.43
N GLU A 102 33.72 5.16 -0.84
CA GLU A 102 33.38 6.42 -1.55
C GLU A 102 32.18 6.33 -2.52
N GLU A 103 31.36 5.28 -2.42
CA GLU A 103 30.11 5.11 -3.16
C GLU A 103 28.92 5.02 -2.20
N VAL A 104 27.74 5.44 -2.68
CA VAL A 104 26.46 5.16 -2.04
C VAL A 104 25.81 4.01 -2.77
N HIS A 105 25.61 2.91 -2.04
CA HIS A 105 24.96 1.71 -2.52
C HIS A 105 23.50 1.76 -2.12
N TYR A 106 22.62 1.78 -3.12
CA TYR A 106 21.19 1.63 -2.92
C TYR A 106 20.80 0.19 -3.26
N LEU A 107 20.35 -0.54 -2.24
CA LEU A 107 19.80 -1.88 -2.39
C LEU A 107 18.27 -1.79 -2.39
N ILE A 108 17.64 -2.13 -3.51
CA ILE A 108 16.18 -2.05 -3.67
C ILE A 108 15.64 -3.44 -3.95
N LYS A 109 14.64 -3.86 -3.17
CA LYS A 109 13.96 -5.15 -3.33
C LYS A 109 12.45 -4.99 -3.28
N GLU A 110 11.76 -5.72 -4.13
CA GLU A 110 10.32 -5.92 -3.99
C GLU A 110 10.08 -6.85 -2.80
N LYS A 111 9.24 -6.42 -1.85
CA LYS A 111 8.75 -7.26 -0.77
C LYS A 111 7.50 -8.00 -1.26
N PRO A 112 7.49 -9.34 -1.26
CA PRO A 112 6.28 -10.09 -1.58
C PRO A 112 5.22 -9.83 -0.51
N VAL A 113 3.99 -9.57 -0.96
CA VAL A 113 2.84 -9.32 -0.08
C VAL A 113 1.76 -10.36 -0.38
N PRO A 114 1.23 -11.06 0.63
CA PRO A 114 0.18 -12.04 0.40
C PRO A 114 -1.12 -11.36 -0.02
N HIS A 115 -1.85 -11.97 -0.94
CA HIS A 115 -3.13 -11.43 -1.41
C HIS A 115 -4.31 -11.96 -0.59
N ARG A 116 -5.21 -11.05 -0.22
CA ARG A 116 -6.50 -11.40 0.39
C ARG A 116 -7.40 -12.03 -0.68
N LYS A 117 -8.21 -13.00 -0.28
CA LYS A 117 -9.17 -13.63 -1.19
C LYS A 117 -10.33 -12.67 -1.44
N ILE A 118 -10.63 -12.44 -2.72
CA ILE A 118 -11.82 -11.70 -3.16
C ILE A 118 -12.78 -12.71 -3.78
N ARG A 119 -14.04 -12.66 -3.35
CA ARG A 119 -15.10 -13.56 -3.83
C ARG A 119 -16.28 -12.73 -4.32
N LEU A 120 -16.73 -13.01 -5.54
CA LEU A 120 -18.00 -12.47 -6.04
C LEU A 120 -19.15 -13.00 -5.17
N LYS A 121 -20.02 -12.10 -4.70
CA LYS A 121 -21.28 -12.45 -4.03
C LYS A 121 -22.46 -12.29 -4.99
N SER A 122 -22.54 -11.15 -5.68
CA SER A 122 -23.60 -10.90 -6.66
C SER A 122 -23.12 -9.97 -7.77
N TYR A 123 -23.72 -10.13 -8.95
CA TYR A 123 -23.54 -9.26 -10.11
C TYR A 123 -24.90 -8.92 -10.68
N GLN A 124 -25.17 -7.64 -10.90
CA GLN A 124 -26.42 -7.17 -11.51
C GLN A 124 -26.12 -6.21 -12.65
N LEU A 125 -26.81 -6.39 -13.77
CA LEU A 125 -26.77 -5.51 -14.94
C LEU A 125 -28.19 -5.06 -15.26
N ASP A 126 -28.40 -3.74 -15.23
CA ASP A 126 -29.60 -3.09 -15.76
C ASP A 126 -29.43 -2.91 -17.28
N GLU A 127 -30.07 -3.81 -18.04
CA GLU A 127 -29.97 -3.83 -19.50
C GLU A 127 -30.66 -2.64 -20.19
N GLU A 128 -31.69 -2.07 -19.57
CA GLU A 128 -32.41 -0.90 -20.09
C GLU A 128 -31.53 0.35 -20.05
N LYS A 129 -30.77 0.54 -18.97
CA LYS A 129 -29.79 1.64 -18.86
C LYS A 129 -28.50 1.37 -19.65
N CYS A 130 -28.23 0.11 -20.00
CA CYS A 130 -26.98 -0.28 -20.65
C CYS A 130 -26.93 0.15 -22.12
N ILE A 131 -26.06 1.12 -22.41
CA ILE A 131 -25.81 1.59 -23.78
C ILE A 131 -24.77 0.76 -24.55
N LYS A 132 -24.31 -0.37 -23.98
CA LYS A 132 -23.39 -1.32 -24.63
C LYS A 132 -22.13 -0.65 -25.20
N CYS A 133 -21.50 0.24 -24.42
CA CYS A 133 -20.38 1.07 -24.86
C CYS A 133 -19.02 0.34 -24.89
N GLY A 134 -18.89 -0.75 -24.13
CA GLY A 134 -17.71 -1.62 -24.06
C GLY A 134 -16.65 -1.23 -23.02
N ILE A 135 -16.86 -0.18 -22.22
CA ILE A 135 -15.86 0.26 -21.22
C ILE A 135 -15.65 -0.81 -20.13
N CYS A 136 -16.73 -1.47 -19.67
CA CYS A 136 -16.64 -2.56 -18.70
C CYS A 136 -15.79 -3.74 -19.19
N ALA A 137 -15.96 -4.15 -20.45
CA ALA A 137 -15.16 -5.20 -21.07
C ALA A 137 -13.68 -4.82 -21.14
N ARG A 138 -13.37 -3.57 -21.52
CA ARG A 138 -11.98 -3.07 -21.60
C ARG A 138 -11.21 -3.17 -20.29
N PHE A 139 -11.89 -2.97 -19.15
CA PHE A 139 -11.27 -2.99 -17.83
C PHE A 139 -11.47 -4.31 -17.08
N CYS A 140 -12.04 -5.33 -17.72
CA CYS A 140 -12.24 -6.64 -17.12
C CYS A 140 -10.94 -7.45 -17.20
N PRO A 141 -10.21 -7.68 -16.08
CA PRO A 141 -8.92 -8.38 -16.11
C PRO A 141 -9.02 -9.85 -16.55
N THR A 142 -10.18 -10.47 -16.35
CA THR A 142 -10.40 -11.90 -16.62
C THR A 142 -11.15 -12.15 -17.92
N ASN A 143 -11.46 -11.09 -18.69
CA ASN A 143 -12.30 -11.18 -19.89
C ASN A 143 -13.69 -11.82 -19.68
N ALA A 144 -14.22 -11.74 -18.46
CA ALA A 144 -15.57 -12.20 -18.10
C ALA A 144 -16.69 -11.45 -18.84
N ILE A 145 -16.43 -10.25 -19.36
CA ILE A 145 -17.42 -9.42 -20.05
C ILE A 145 -17.02 -9.27 -21.52
N LYS A 146 -17.93 -9.65 -22.43
CA LYS A 146 -17.82 -9.39 -23.87
C LYS A 146 -18.90 -8.42 -24.30
N VAL A 147 -18.56 -7.43 -25.12
CA VAL A 147 -19.51 -6.42 -25.61
C VAL A 147 -19.35 -6.23 -27.11
N VAL A 148 -20.44 -6.46 -27.85
CA VAL A 148 -20.55 -5.99 -29.23
C VAL A 148 -21.22 -4.62 -29.19
N ARG A 149 -20.45 -3.57 -29.53
CA ARG A 149 -20.87 -2.18 -29.34
C ARG A 149 -22.26 -1.91 -29.92
N ARG A 150 -23.14 -1.32 -29.11
CA ARG A 150 -24.54 -1.00 -29.44
C ARG A 150 -25.42 -2.21 -29.81
N LYS A 151 -24.92 -3.45 -29.73
CA LYS A 151 -25.67 -4.67 -30.11
C LYS A 151 -25.95 -5.56 -28.91
N SER A 152 -24.92 -6.17 -28.31
CA SER A 152 -25.07 -7.14 -27.23
C SER A 152 -24.02 -6.99 -26.13
N ILE A 153 -24.31 -7.57 -24.97
CA ILE A 153 -23.41 -7.74 -23.84
C ILE A 153 -23.59 -9.14 -23.29
N GLU A 154 -22.49 -9.84 -23.05
CA GLU A 154 -22.45 -11.19 -22.50
C GLU A 154 -21.51 -11.20 -21.30
N VAL A 155 -21.94 -11.82 -20.20
CA VAL A 155 -21.18 -11.90 -18.96
C VAL A 155 -21.06 -13.35 -18.52
N ASN A 156 -19.83 -13.86 -18.43
CA ASN A 156 -19.54 -15.16 -17.86
C ASN A 156 -19.06 -14.99 -16.41
N LEU A 157 -19.92 -15.34 -15.45
CA LEU A 157 -19.64 -15.16 -14.03
C LEU A 157 -18.61 -16.16 -13.49
N ASP A 158 -18.40 -17.31 -14.15
CA ASP A 158 -17.38 -18.29 -13.76
C ASP A 158 -15.95 -17.73 -13.93
N LEU A 159 -15.79 -16.77 -14.84
CA LEU A 159 -14.53 -16.04 -15.04
C LEU A 159 -14.43 -14.79 -14.16
N CYS A 160 -15.50 -14.40 -13.46
CA CYS A 160 -15.52 -13.14 -12.73
C CYS A 160 -14.88 -13.27 -11.36
N MET A 161 -13.80 -12.51 -11.13
CA MET A 161 -13.11 -12.50 -9.83
C MET A 161 -13.73 -11.53 -8.80
N GLY A 162 -14.84 -10.87 -9.12
CA GLY A 162 -15.51 -9.94 -8.21
C GLY A 162 -14.76 -8.64 -7.92
N CYS A 163 -13.87 -8.19 -8.80
CA CYS A 163 -13.06 -7.00 -8.53
C CYS A 163 -13.85 -5.68 -8.55
N GLY A 164 -15.02 -5.62 -9.21
CA GLY A 164 -15.83 -4.39 -9.30
C GLY A 164 -15.31 -3.34 -10.30
N ALA A 165 -14.31 -3.66 -11.14
CA ALA A 165 -13.81 -2.76 -12.18
C ALA A 165 -14.92 -2.27 -13.11
N CYS A 166 -15.77 -3.18 -13.58
CA CYS A 166 -16.88 -2.88 -14.49
C CYS A 166 -17.90 -1.90 -13.92
N GLU A 167 -18.25 -2.02 -12.64
CA GLU A 167 -19.12 -1.08 -11.93
C GLU A 167 -18.47 0.30 -11.83
N SER A 168 -17.22 0.33 -11.36
CA SER A 168 -16.44 1.56 -11.13
C SER A 168 -16.31 2.43 -12.40
N VAL A 169 -16.13 1.79 -13.57
CA VAL A 169 -15.93 2.48 -14.85
C VAL A 169 -17.23 2.72 -15.64
N CYS A 170 -18.38 2.23 -15.18
CA CYS A 170 -19.61 2.30 -15.93
C CYS A 170 -20.20 3.73 -15.93
N PRO A 171 -20.26 4.43 -17.09
CA PRO A 171 -20.74 5.81 -17.14
C PRO A 171 -22.25 5.93 -16.88
N LYS A 172 -23.01 4.86 -17.10
CA LYS A 172 -24.47 4.80 -16.86
C LYS A 172 -24.83 4.22 -15.49
N LYS A 173 -23.84 3.83 -14.68
CA LYS A 173 -24.03 3.20 -13.36
C LYS A 173 -25.08 2.06 -13.37
N CYS A 174 -25.08 1.27 -14.45
CA CYS A 174 -26.04 0.18 -14.67
C CYS A 174 -25.48 -1.19 -14.24
N ILE A 175 -24.28 -1.25 -13.67
CA ILE A 175 -23.66 -2.47 -13.16
C ILE A 175 -23.48 -2.30 -11.65
N LYS A 176 -23.87 -3.32 -10.88
CA LYS A 176 -23.54 -3.44 -9.45
C LYS A 176 -22.78 -4.74 -9.21
N VAL A 177 -21.69 -4.65 -8.47
CA VAL A 177 -20.90 -5.81 -8.05
C VAL A 177 -20.81 -5.82 -6.54
N GLU A 178 -21.26 -6.90 -5.93
CA GLU A 178 -21.04 -7.15 -4.52
C GLU A 178 -19.99 -8.25 -4.38
N ASN A 179 -18.99 -7.97 -3.54
CA ASN A 179 -17.89 -8.88 -3.29
C ASN A 179 -17.58 -8.95 -1.81
N GLU A 180 -17.06 -10.10 -1.39
CA GLU A 180 -16.48 -10.32 -0.08
C GLU A 180 -14.96 -10.25 -0.20
N ILE A 181 -14.33 -9.58 0.75
CA ILE A 181 -12.88 -9.49 0.87
C ILE A 181 -12.52 -10.16 2.19
N GLY A 182 -11.75 -11.25 2.14
CA GLY A 182 -11.29 -11.94 3.36
C GLY A 182 -10.42 -11.02 4.22
N ASP A 183 -10.19 -11.32 5.48
CA ASP A 183 -9.49 -10.41 6.42
C ASP A 183 -8.09 -10.00 5.99
N VAL A 184 -7.58 -8.90 6.55
CA VAL A 184 -6.19 -8.47 6.36
C VAL A 184 -5.26 -9.56 6.89
N ILE A 185 -4.35 -10.01 6.04
CA ILE A 185 -3.39 -11.06 6.39
C ILE A 185 -2.30 -10.42 7.24
N ARG A 186 -2.17 -10.86 8.49
CA ARG A 186 -1.13 -10.39 9.39
C ARG A 186 0.19 -11.07 9.03
N THR A 187 1.14 -10.28 8.54
CA THR A 187 2.52 -10.72 8.19
C THR A 187 3.55 -10.29 9.21
N ARG A 188 3.14 -9.47 10.18
CA ARG A 188 3.98 -8.93 11.26
C ARG A 188 3.25 -9.02 12.58
N ASP A 189 4.01 -9.02 13.67
CA ASP A 189 3.49 -8.80 15.02
C ASP A 189 4.20 -7.61 15.68
N ILE A 190 3.57 -7.07 16.71
CA ILE A 190 4.01 -5.87 17.41
C ILE A 190 3.69 -6.00 18.90
N ASP A 191 4.61 -5.54 19.75
CA ASP A 191 4.42 -5.55 21.20
C ASP A 191 5.20 -4.44 21.91
N VAL A 192 4.83 -4.20 23.17
CA VAL A 192 5.36 -3.14 24.04
C VAL A 192 6.12 -3.77 25.21
N ASN A 193 7.41 -3.48 25.31
CA ASN A 193 8.19 -3.77 26.49
C ASN A 193 7.83 -2.79 27.62
N LYS A 194 7.07 -3.28 28.60
CA LYS A 194 6.60 -2.50 29.74
C LYS A 194 7.72 -1.95 30.63
N ASN A 195 8.90 -2.59 30.66
CA ASN A 195 10.05 -2.12 31.44
C ASN A 195 10.75 -0.92 30.80
N LEU A 196 10.72 -0.82 29.46
CA LEU A 196 11.31 0.30 28.72
C LEU A 196 10.30 1.44 28.48
N CYS A 197 9.01 1.16 28.58
CA CYS A 197 7.96 2.15 28.37
C CYS A 197 7.94 3.15 29.53
N VAL A 198 8.17 4.43 29.22
CA VAL A 198 8.17 5.53 30.20
C VAL A 198 6.82 6.25 30.34
N GLY A 199 5.80 5.83 29.60
CA GLY A 199 4.46 6.41 29.72
C GLY A 199 4.32 7.81 29.14
N CYS A 200 5.08 8.15 28.08
CA CYS A 200 5.00 9.48 27.45
C CYS A 200 3.79 9.65 26.51
N PHE A 201 3.08 8.57 26.20
CA PHE A 201 1.85 8.52 25.38
C PHE A 201 1.94 9.04 23.93
N VAL A 202 3.11 9.44 23.43
CA VAL A 202 3.32 9.88 22.03
C VAL A 202 2.78 8.86 21.02
N CYS A 203 2.97 7.56 21.27
CA CYS A 203 2.45 6.51 20.38
C CYS A 203 0.93 6.46 20.27
N ILE A 204 0.20 6.93 21.29
CA ILE A 204 -1.27 7.02 21.26
C ILE A 204 -1.68 8.09 20.24
N GLU A 205 -1.13 9.29 20.37
CA GLU A 205 -1.39 10.43 19.47
C GLU A 205 -1.01 10.13 18.02
N GLU A 206 0.10 9.42 17.82
CA GLU A 206 0.63 9.09 16.50
C GLU A 206 -0.07 7.88 15.84
N CYS A 207 -0.96 7.17 16.54
CA CYS A 207 -1.60 5.98 15.99
C CYS A 207 -2.79 6.35 15.07
N PRO A 208 -2.68 6.13 13.74
CA PRO A 208 -3.70 6.60 12.79
C PRO A 208 -5.03 5.85 12.86
N VAL A 209 -5.09 4.74 13.60
CA VAL A 209 -6.26 3.85 13.71
C VAL A 209 -6.71 3.65 15.16
N ASN A 210 -6.22 4.46 16.10
CA ASN A 210 -6.60 4.40 17.52
C ASN A 210 -6.53 2.96 18.10
N ALA A 211 -5.42 2.28 17.83
CA ALA A 211 -5.16 0.90 18.26
C ALA A 211 -4.32 0.83 19.55
N ILE A 212 -3.98 1.96 20.16
CA ILE A 212 -3.13 2.00 21.36
C ILE A 212 -3.91 2.71 22.46
N ASP A 213 -4.07 2.03 23.59
CA ASP A 213 -4.80 2.53 24.75
C ASP A 213 -3.84 2.71 25.93
N GLN A 214 -4.16 3.66 26.82
CA GLN A 214 -3.50 3.77 28.11
C GLN A 214 -3.82 2.55 28.99
N ASP A 215 -2.80 2.08 29.71
CA ASP A 215 -2.84 0.92 30.59
C ASP A 215 -2.01 1.22 31.84
N GLY A 216 -2.64 1.87 32.82
CA GLY A 216 -1.96 2.46 33.98
C GLY A 216 -1.02 3.60 33.58
N ASP A 217 0.25 3.49 33.96
CA ASP A 217 1.34 4.40 33.54
C ASP A 217 1.99 3.98 32.20
N LYS A 218 1.51 2.90 31.58
CA LYS A 218 2.02 2.35 30.32
C LYS A 218 0.96 2.39 29.22
N VAL A 219 1.25 1.73 28.11
CA VAL A 219 0.34 1.59 26.96
C VAL A 219 0.17 0.12 26.59
N LYS A 220 -0.96 -0.22 25.97
CA LYS A 220 -1.22 -1.53 25.38
C LYS A 220 -1.70 -1.37 23.94
N ILE A 221 -1.34 -2.33 23.07
CA ILE A 221 -1.75 -2.32 21.66
C ILE A 221 -2.91 -3.31 21.48
N ASN A 222 -4.04 -2.82 20.99
CA ASN A 222 -5.13 -3.65 20.50
C ASN A 222 -4.71 -4.27 19.15
N LYS A 223 -4.38 -5.56 19.17
CA LYS A 223 -3.89 -6.28 17.98
C LYS A 223 -4.94 -6.40 16.87
N GLU A 224 -6.22 -6.37 17.19
CA GLU A 224 -7.31 -6.45 16.19
C GLU A 224 -7.45 -5.15 15.40
N LYS A 225 -7.31 -3.99 16.07
CA LYS A 225 -7.33 -2.67 15.41
C LYS A 225 -6.01 -2.32 14.72
N CYS A 226 -4.89 -2.89 15.19
CA CYS A 226 -3.57 -2.54 14.71
C CYS A 226 -3.35 -2.97 13.24
N ILE A 227 -3.12 -1.99 12.37
CA ILE A 227 -2.82 -2.18 10.94
C ILE A 227 -1.33 -2.37 10.62
N LEU A 228 -0.47 -2.51 11.64
CA LEU A 228 0.97 -2.79 11.49
C LEU A 228 1.71 -1.75 10.61
N CYS A 229 1.36 -0.47 10.72
CA CYS A 229 2.03 0.60 9.97
C CYS A 229 3.44 0.93 10.49
N GLY A 230 3.74 0.60 11.76
CA GLY A 230 5.06 0.85 12.37
C GLY A 230 5.27 2.27 12.91
N ARG A 231 4.34 3.21 12.70
CA ARG A 231 4.51 4.60 13.16
C ARG A 231 4.80 4.73 14.65
N CYS A 232 4.17 3.91 15.50
CA CYS A 232 4.43 3.86 16.94
C CYS A 232 5.83 3.35 17.30
N VAL A 233 6.45 2.51 16.44
CA VAL A 233 7.84 2.08 16.59
C VAL A 233 8.77 3.26 16.31
N ASP A 234 8.53 3.96 15.19
CA ASP A 234 9.38 5.07 14.72
C ASP A 234 9.42 6.24 15.71
N VAL A 235 8.30 6.53 16.39
CA VAL A 235 8.20 7.66 17.33
C VAL A 235 8.53 7.29 18.78
N CYS A 236 8.85 6.03 19.09
CA CYS A 236 9.10 5.60 20.46
C CYS A 236 10.51 6.02 20.93
N PRO A 237 10.65 6.99 21.86
CA PRO A 237 11.96 7.52 22.23
C PRO A 237 12.81 6.53 23.02
N THR A 238 12.20 5.50 23.62
CA THR A 238 12.88 4.48 24.43
C THR A 238 12.96 3.13 23.74
N ASN A 239 12.54 3.03 22.47
CA ASN A 239 12.49 1.79 21.71
C ASN A 239 11.72 0.66 22.44
N ALA A 240 10.69 1.06 23.22
CA ALA A 240 9.86 0.15 23.97
C ALA A 240 8.90 -0.65 23.07
N ILE A 241 8.56 -0.14 21.89
CA ILE A 241 7.67 -0.80 20.93
C ILE A 241 8.49 -1.46 19.84
N LYS A 242 8.30 -2.76 19.62
CA LYS A 242 9.01 -3.52 18.58
C LYS A 242 8.03 -4.21 17.66
N MET A 243 8.41 -4.31 16.39
CA MET A 243 7.66 -5.00 15.35
C MET A 243 8.60 -5.97 14.61
N TRP A 244 8.10 -7.15 14.26
CA TRP A 244 8.86 -8.19 13.56
C TRP A 244 7.96 -8.95 12.58
N ASP A 245 8.53 -9.52 11.51
CA ASP A 245 7.79 -10.39 10.60
C ASP A 245 7.48 -11.73 11.28
N ILE A 246 6.28 -12.27 11.03
CA ILE A 246 5.86 -13.61 11.45
C ILE A 246 5.80 -14.49 10.21
N HIS A 247 6.63 -15.53 10.18
CA HIS A 247 6.75 -16.46 9.05
C HIS A 247 5.57 -17.43 8.98
#